data_AF-A0A7C3WZJ2-F1
#
_entry.id   AF-A0A7C3WZJ2-F1
#
_cell.length_a   1.000
_cell.length_b   1.000
_cell.length_c   1.000
_cell.angle_alpha   90.00
_cell.angle_beta   90.00
_cell.angle_gamma   90.00
#
_symmetry.space_group_name_H-M   'P 1'
#
loop_
_entity.id
_entity.type
_entity.pdbx_description
1 polymer ?
#
loop_
_entity_poly.entity_id
_entity_poly.type
_entity_poly.pdbx_seq_one_letter_code
_entity_poly.pdbx_strand_id
1 'polypeptide(L)'
;MNLIDEVETNLEKLLGSDLLAKYQKSKRRVYIRISKNRVKDVANYFKSIQARLAHISVIDLGLNGFDVIYHYALDHLERQLHFNIKVNISREEPELPSVTSETMEAL
;
A
#
# COMPACT_ATOMS: atom_id res chain seq x y z
N MET A 1 17.54 7.51 -11.62
CA MET A 1 16.17 7.37 -11.10
C MET A 1 16.28 7.16 -9.61
N ASN A 2 15.52 7.87 -8.77
CA ASN A 2 15.58 7.65 -7.31
C ASN A 2 14.69 6.44 -6.93
N LEU A 3 14.82 5.93 -5.71
CA LEU A 3 14.06 4.74 -5.27
C LEU A 3 12.55 4.97 -5.27
N ILE A 4 12.09 6.19 -5.03
CA ILE A 4 10.67 6.55 -5.12
C ILE A 4 10.17 6.39 -6.55
N ASP A 5 10.86 7.02 -7.51
CA ASP A 5 10.51 6.96 -8.93
C ASP A 5 10.49 5.50 -9.43
N GLU A 6 11.44 4.67 -8.98
CA GLU A 6 11.51 3.25 -9.33
C GLU A 6 10.29 2.47 -8.81
N VAL A 7 9.97 2.64 -7.52
CA VAL A 7 8.82 1.97 -6.90
C VAL A 7 7.52 2.42 -7.55
N GLU A 8 7.36 3.72 -7.78
CA GLU A 8 6.18 4.28 -8.42
C GLU A 8 6.01 3.76 -9.86
N THR A 9 7.09 3.74 -10.64
CA THR A 9 7.07 3.21 -12.02
C THR A 9 6.67 1.74 -12.05
N ASN A 10 7.19 0.93 -11.13
CA ASN A 10 6.85 -0.49 -11.04
C ASN A 10 5.39 -0.70 -10.61
N LEU A 11 4.90 0.10 -9.66
CA LEU A 11 3.49 0.07 -9.25
C LEU A 11 2.54 0.53 -10.35
N GLU A 12 2.89 1.55 -11.13
CA GLU A 12 2.11 1.99 -12.29
C GLU A 12 1.98 0.89 -13.34
N LYS A 13 3.08 0.19 -13.65
CA LYS A 13 3.07 -0.96 -14.57
C LYS A 13 2.27 -2.14 -14.01
N LEU A 14 2.41 -2.41 -12.71
CA LEU A 14 1.71 -3.51 -12.05
C LEU A 14 0.19 -3.25 -12.02
N LEU A 15 -0.22 -2.04 -11.66
CA LEU A 15 -1.60 -1.72 -11.32
C LEU A 15 -2.43 -1.26 -12.53
N GLY A 16 -1.84 -0.55 -13.50
CA GLY A 16 -2.58 0.01 -14.62
C GLY A 16 -3.76 0.86 -14.15
N SER A 17 -4.97 0.53 -14.59
CA SER A 17 -6.21 1.22 -14.20
C SER A 17 -6.60 1.04 -12.73
N ASP A 18 -6.02 0.08 -12.02
CA ASP A 18 -6.26 -0.12 -10.59
C ASP A 18 -5.46 0.84 -9.70
N LEU A 19 -4.53 1.62 -10.27
CA LEU A 19 -3.91 2.75 -9.58
C LEU A 19 -4.87 3.94 -9.65
N LEU A 20 -5.56 4.20 -8.54
CA LEU A 20 -6.65 5.18 -8.49
C LEU A 20 -6.14 6.60 -8.20
N ALA A 21 -5.10 6.72 -7.37
CA ALA A 21 -4.47 7.99 -7.08
C ALA A 21 -3.06 7.78 -6.51
N LYS A 22 -2.21 8.80 -6.66
CA LYS A 22 -0.89 8.86 -6.05
C LYS A 22 -0.58 10.28 -5.63
N TYR A 23 -0.05 10.47 -4.43
CA TYR A 23 0.48 11.75 -4.01
C TYR A 23 1.61 11.58 -3.01
N GLN A 24 2.56 12.51 -3.06
CA GLN A 24 3.67 12.56 -2.13
C GLN A 24 3.39 13.62 -1.06
N LYS A 25 3.18 13.18 0.19
CA LYS A 25 2.89 14.10 1.31
C LYS A 25 4.14 14.85 1.77
N SER A 26 5.29 14.22 1.65
CA SER A 26 6.60 14.78 1.99
C SER A 26 7.70 14.04 1.21
N LYS A 27 8.93 14.56 1.23
CA LYS A 27 10.09 13.97 0.53
C LYS A 27 10.24 12.46 0.73
N ARG A 28 9.79 11.90 1.87
CA ARG A 28 9.95 10.48 2.24
C ARG A 28 8.65 9.73 2.52
N ARG A 29 7.48 10.31 2.23
CA ARG A 29 6.19 9.65 2.47
C ARG A 29 5.29 9.75 1.25
N VAL A 30 5.07 8.61 0.63
CA VAL A 30 4.24 8.44 -0.57
C VAL A 30 2.94 7.78 -0.17
N TYR A 31 1.84 8.22 -0.76
CA TYR A 31 0.51 7.66 -0.59
C TYR A 31 -0.02 7.24 -1.94
N ILE A 32 -0.50 6.00 -2.02
CA ILE A 32 -1.00 5.40 -3.26
C ILE A 32 -2.34 4.79 -2.94
N ARG A 33 -3.38 5.18 -3.67
CA ARG A 33 -4.71 4.58 -3.59
C ARG A 33 -4.85 3.55 -4.69
N ILE A 34 -5.28 2.35 -4.32
CA ILE A 34 -5.47 1.23 -5.25
C ILE A 34 -6.87 0.62 -5.12
N SER A 35 -7.27 -0.12 -6.14
CA SER A 35 -8.43 -1.02 -6.09
C SER A 35 -8.22 -2.17 -5.08
N LYS A 36 -9.29 -2.59 -4.39
CA LYS A 36 -9.25 -3.71 -3.43
C LYS A 36 -8.76 -5.03 -4.04
N ASN A 37 -8.95 -5.19 -5.36
CA ASN A 37 -8.55 -6.38 -6.10
C ASN A 37 -7.02 -6.57 -6.19
N ARG A 38 -6.24 -5.53 -5.89
CA ARG A 38 -4.77 -5.53 -6.08
C ARG A 38 -3.98 -5.60 -4.78
N VAL A 39 -4.64 -5.79 -3.63
CA VAL A 39 -4.00 -5.86 -2.31
C VAL A 39 -2.88 -6.89 -2.28
N LYS A 40 -3.14 -8.12 -2.76
CA LYS A 40 -2.14 -9.19 -2.77
C LYS A 40 -0.98 -8.92 -3.72
N ASP A 41 -1.25 -8.40 -4.90
CA ASP A 41 -0.20 -8.06 -5.87
C ASP A 41 0.76 -7.02 -5.30
N VAL A 42 0.21 -6.00 -4.63
CA VAL A 42 1.01 -4.95 -4.00
C VAL A 42 1.78 -5.49 -2.80
N ALA A 43 1.17 -6.33 -1.96
CA ALA A 43 1.88 -6.98 -0.86
C ALA A 43 3.04 -7.86 -1.36
N ASN A 44 2.82 -8.65 -2.40
CA ASN A 44 3.85 -9.47 -3.03
C ASN A 44 4.96 -8.63 -3.67
N TYR A 45 4.62 -7.50 -4.29
CA TYR A 45 5.60 -6.56 -4.81
C TYR A 45 6.46 -5.94 -3.70
N PHE A 46 5.84 -5.46 -2.61
CA PHE A 46 6.60 -4.88 -1.50
C PHE A 46 7.48 -5.92 -0.79
N LYS A 47 7.01 -7.18 -0.69
CA LYS A 47 7.83 -8.31 -0.24
C LYS A 47 9.06 -8.52 -1.13
N SER A 48 8.91 -8.48 -2.47
CA SER A 48 10.01 -8.76 -3.40
C SER A 48 11.12 -7.70 -3.35
N ILE A 49 10.77 -6.46 -2.98
CA ILE A 49 11.74 -5.37 -2.74
C ILE A 49 12.18 -5.26 -1.27
N GLN A 50 11.91 -6.29 -0.46
CA GLN A 50 12.29 -6.38 0.95
C GLN A 50 11.72 -5.24 1.83
N ALA A 51 10.61 -4.64 1.41
CA ALA A 51 9.92 -3.67 2.26
C ALA A 51 9.28 -4.38 3.46
N ARG A 52 9.37 -3.75 4.62
CA ARG A 52 8.75 -4.25 5.85
C ARG A 52 7.34 -3.69 5.96
N LEU A 53 6.34 -4.54 6.15
CA LEU A 53 5.01 -4.07 6.54
C LEU A 53 5.08 -3.63 8.02
N ALA A 54 5.09 -2.31 8.25
CA ALA A 54 5.28 -1.74 9.57
C ALA A 54 4.00 -1.74 10.42
N HIS A 55 2.84 -1.53 9.78
CA HIS A 55 1.53 -1.53 10.43
C HIS A 55 0.41 -1.58 9.36
N ILE A 56 -0.77 -2.04 9.75
CA ILE A 56 -2.01 -1.87 9.00
C ILE A 56 -2.95 -1.03 9.86
N SER A 57 -3.39 0.12 9.37
CA SER A 57 -4.41 0.94 10.05
C SER A 57 -5.71 0.96 9.27
N VAL A 58 -6.83 1.14 9.97
CA VAL A 58 -8.16 1.25 9.36
C VAL A 58 -8.82 2.51 9.88
N ILE A 59 -9.35 3.33 8.97
CA ILE A 59 -10.14 4.51 9.29
C ILE A 59 -11.60 4.21 8.95
N ASP A 60 -12.49 4.33 9.93
CA ASP A 60 -13.94 4.31 9.69
C ASP A 60 -14.37 5.64 9.06
N LEU A 61 -14.93 5.59 7.84
CA LEU A 61 -15.44 6.74 7.11
C LEU A 61 -16.96 6.88 7.21
N GLY A 62 -17.59 6.19 8.15
CA GLY A 62 -19.04 6.16 8.36
C GLY A 62 -19.76 5.46 7.21
N LEU A 63 -20.64 6.21 6.53
CA LEU A 63 -21.42 5.71 5.38
C LEU A 63 -20.55 5.40 4.16
N ASN A 64 -19.33 5.94 4.10
CA ASN A 64 -18.40 5.71 2.98
C ASN A 64 -17.54 4.44 3.16
N GLY A 65 -17.85 3.59 4.15
CA GLY A 65 -17.11 2.37 4.44
C GLY A 65 -15.83 2.62 5.23
N PHE A 66 -14.76 1.92 4.88
CA PHE A 66 -13.48 2.02 5.59
C PHE A 66 -12.33 2.37 4.62
N ASP A 67 -11.30 3.04 5.14
CA ASP A 67 -10.03 3.28 4.46
C ASP A 67 -8.95 2.47 5.17
N VAL A 68 -8.55 1.35 4.56
CA VAL A 68 -7.48 0.48 5.06
C VAL A 68 -6.15 0.99 4.49
N ILE A 69 -5.16 1.15 5.35
CA ILE A 69 -3.84 1.67 5.00
C ILE A 69 -2.77 0.67 5.42
N TYR A 70 -2.08 0.11 4.43
CA TYR A 70 -0.90 -0.72 4.62
C TYR A 70 0.35 0.17 4.59
N HIS A 71 1.09 0.20 5.69
CA HIS A 71 2.28 1.03 5.86
C HIS A 71 3.53 0.21 5.58
N TYR A 72 4.16 0.39 4.42
CA TYR A 72 5.42 -0.25 4.06
C TYR A 72 6.61 0.67 4.32
N ALA A 73 7.61 0.17 5.03
CA ALA A 73 8.85 0.86 5.34
C ALA A 73 10.01 0.34 4.48
N LEU A 74 10.73 1.27 3.86
CA LEU A 74 12.00 1.06 3.14
C LEU A 74 13.13 1.85 3.81
N ASP A 75 12.99 2.12 5.11
CA ASP A 75 13.88 2.94 5.93
C ASP A 75 15.30 2.37 6.05
N HIS A 76 15.47 1.06 5.83
CA HIS A 76 16.76 0.37 5.73
C HIS A 76 17.51 0.64 4.42
N LEU A 77 16.81 0.99 3.32
CA LEU A 77 17.42 1.39 2.05
C LEU A 77 17.59 2.90 1.97
N GLU A 78 16.54 3.64 2.36
CA GLU A 78 16.54 5.08 2.32
C GLU A 78 15.86 5.64 3.58
N ARG A 79 16.64 6.38 4.38
CA ARG A 79 16.22 6.87 5.70
C ARG A 79 14.83 7.50 5.66
N GLN A 80 13.93 6.98 6.50
CA GLN A 80 12.54 7.43 6.69
C GLN A 80 11.61 7.24 5.48
N LEU A 81 12.01 6.49 4.45
CA LEU A 81 11.15 6.24 3.29
C LEU A 81 10.00 5.28 3.62
N HIS A 82 8.77 5.74 3.40
CA HIS A 82 7.55 4.97 3.62
C HIS A 82 6.57 5.11 2.47
N PHE A 83 5.94 3.99 2.11
CA PHE A 83 4.82 3.91 1.18
C PHE A 83 3.55 3.53 1.95
N ASN A 84 2.48 4.27 1.72
CA ASN A 84 1.20 4.08 2.38
C ASN A 84 0.18 3.68 1.32
N ILE A 85 -0.15 2.40 1.27
CA ILE A 85 -1.07 1.84 0.29
C ILE A 85 -2.47 1.89 0.87
N LYS A 86 -3.35 2.67 0.25
CA LYS A 86 -4.71 2.95 0.69
C LYS A 86 -5.72 2.17 -0.15
N VAL A 87 -6.67 1.54 0.52
CA VAL A 87 -7.74 0.77 -0.09
C VAL A 87 -9.05 1.15 0.57
N ASN A 88 -10.04 1.53 -0.24
CA ASN A 88 -11.39 1.71 0.26
C ASN A 88 -12.14 0.38 0.20
N ILE A 89 -12.89 0.09 1.26
CA ILE A 89 -13.80 -1.05 1.33
C ILE A 89 -15.19 -0.54 1.70
N SER A 90 -16.22 -1.14 1.10
CA SER A 90 -17.59 -0.81 1.41
C SER A 90 -17.97 -1.34 2.80
N ARG A 91 -19.03 -0.78 3.39
CA ARG A 91 -19.52 -1.24 4.69
C ARG A 91 -20.37 -2.50 4.53
N GLU A 92 -20.98 -2.68 3.37
CA GLU A 92 -21.84 -3.79 2.98
C GLU A 92 -21.03 -5.07 2.72
N GLU A 93 -19.80 -4.93 2.25
CA GLU A 93 -18.88 -6.03 1.95
C GLU A 93 -17.46 -5.69 2.47
N PRO A 94 -17.26 -5.68 3.81
CA PRO A 94 -16.03 -5.19 4.45
C PRO A 94 -14.93 -6.26 4.45
N GLU A 95 -14.67 -6.86 3.29
CA GLU A 95 -13.73 -7.97 3.13
C GLU A 95 -12.52 -7.55 2.29
N LEU A 96 -11.33 -7.96 2.75
CA LEU A 96 -10.08 -7.88 1.99
C LEU A 96 -9.33 -9.21 2.06
N PRO A 97 -8.60 -9.55 0.99
CA PRO A 97 -7.64 -10.65 1.07
C PRO A 97 -6.63 -10.42 2.20
N SER A 98 -6.40 -11.45 3.01
CA SER A 98 -5.27 -11.46 3.95
C SER A 98 -3.95 -11.40 3.19
N VAL A 99 -2.97 -10.72 3.78
CA VAL A 99 -1.60 -10.59 3.26
C VAL A 99 -0.57 -11.39 4.07
N THR A 100 -1.03 -12.25 4.96
CA THR A 100 -0.17 -13.08 5.85
C THR A 100 0.75 -14.05 5.10
N SER A 101 0.34 -14.51 3.91
CA SER A 101 1.18 -15.32 3.01
C SER A 101 2.36 -14.52 2.42
N GLU A 102 2.20 -13.21 2.28
CA GLU A 102 3.16 -12.29 1.69
C GLU A 102 4.08 -11.71 2.77
N THR A 103 3.55 -11.39 3.95
CA THR A 103 4.26 -10.69 5.02
C THR A 103 3.85 -11.24 6.39
N MET A 104 4.83 -11.74 7.15
CA MET A 104 4.59 -12.34 8.47
C MET A 104 4.17 -11.30 9.52
N GLU A 105 4.48 -10.03 9.28
CA GLU A 105 4.10 -8.90 10.13
C GLU A 105 2.59 -8.66 10.19
N ALA A 106 1.81 -9.31 9.30
CA ALA A 106 0.35 -9.26 9.29
C ALA A 106 -0.32 -10.42 10.08
N LEU A 107 0.46 -11.32 10.70
CA LEU A 107 -0.05 -12.46 11.50
C LEU A 107 -0.58 -12.04 12.87
#